data_AF-A0A382YC30-F1
#
_entry.id   AF-A0A382YC30-F1
#
_cell.length_a   1.000
_cell.length_b   1.000
_cell.length_c   1.000
_cell.angle_alpha   90.00
_cell.angle_beta   90.00
_cell.angle_gamma   90.00
#
_symmetry.space_group_name_H-M   'P 1'
#
loop_
_entity.id
_entity.type
_entity.pdbx_description
1 polymer ?
#
loop_
_entity_poly.entity_id
_entity_poly.type
_entity_poly.pdbx_seq_one_letter_code
_entity_poly.pdbx_strand_id
1 'polypeptide(L)'
;MKTLNYTREDIIRRVGDKLNLTHDEMKLILDTTLDTMAEMLTEERSRIRIELRNFGVFEVKPAKAKPRARNPRTNEEVYVPPRRKIHFKP
;
A
#
# COMPACT_ATOMS: atom_id res chain seq x y z
N MET A 1 -6.96 15.47 19.62
CA MET A 1 -6.74 14.07 20.10
C MET A 1 -5.35 13.64 19.69
N LYS A 2 -4.64 12.89 20.54
CA LYS A 2 -3.30 12.38 20.21
C LYS A 2 -3.45 11.24 19.19
N THR A 3 -2.76 11.33 18.06
CA THR A 3 -2.77 10.28 17.04
C THR A 3 -2.12 9.03 17.60
N LEU A 4 -2.81 7.89 17.53
CA LEU A 4 -2.22 6.59 17.84
C LEU A 4 -1.62 6.02 16.55
N ASN A 5 -0.31 5.79 16.56
CA ASN A 5 0.42 5.23 15.43
C ASN A 5 0.68 3.75 15.65
N TYR A 6 0.46 2.95 14.62
CA TYR A 6 0.90 1.55 14.58
C TYR A 6 2.06 1.41 13.61
N THR A 7 3.04 0.61 14.00
CA THR A 7 4.25 0.35 13.24
C THR A 7 4.28 -1.09 12.74
N ARG A 8 5.25 -1.40 11.88
CA ARG A 8 5.55 -2.75 11.47
C ARG A 8 5.84 -3.67 12.67
N GLU A 9 6.56 -3.16 13.66
CA GLU A 9 6.93 -3.91 14.87
C GLU A 9 5.69 -4.33 15.68
N ASP A 10 4.66 -3.48 15.73
CA ASP A 10 3.40 -3.81 16.39
C ASP A 10 2.69 -5.01 15.73
N ILE A 11 2.80 -5.14 14.40
CA ILE A 11 2.23 -6.27 13.66
C ILE A 11 3.02 -7.54 13.96
N ILE A 12 4.36 -7.49 13.85
CA ILE A 12 5.24 -8.64 14.10
C ILE A 12 4.98 -9.21 15.49
N ARG A 13 5.00 -8.35 16.53
CA ARG A 13 4.75 -8.79 17.91
C ARG A 13 3.34 -9.37 18.09
N ARG A 14 2.29 -8.64 17.69
CA ARG A 14 0.90 -9.07 17.93
C ARG A 14 0.52 -10.34 17.18
N VAL A 15 1.04 -10.56 15.98
CA VAL A 15 0.76 -11.76 15.20
C VAL A 15 1.63 -12.92 15.70
N GLY A 16 2.91 -12.67 15.98
CA GLY A 16 3.82 -13.66 16.57
C GLY A 16 3.27 -14.24 17.88
N ASP A 17 2.82 -13.37 18.80
CA ASP A 17 2.22 -13.78 20.08
C ASP A 17 0.96 -14.65 19.86
N LYS A 18 0.12 -14.31 18.87
CA LYS A 18 -1.13 -15.04 18.58
C LYS A 18 -0.89 -16.41 17.96
N LEU A 19 0.17 -16.55 17.17
CA LEU A 19 0.49 -17.77 16.43
C LEU A 19 1.58 -18.59 17.12
N ASN A 20 2.10 -18.13 18.26
CA ASN A 20 3.24 -18.72 18.97
C ASN A 20 4.47 -18.90 18.06
N LEU A 21 4.76 -17.87 17.26
CA LEU A 21 5.95 -17.79 16.41
C LEU A 21 7.01 -16.90 17.06
N THR A 22 8.28 -17.20 16.79
CA THR A 22 9.37 -16.31 17.17
C THR A 22 9.29 -14.98 16.41
N HIS A 23 9.96 -13.96 16.95
CA HIS A 23 10.04 -12.65 16.30
C HIS A 23 10.62 -12.75 14.88
N ASP A 24 11.72 -13.50 14.72
CA ASP A 24 12.40 -13.66 13.44
C ASP A 24 11.54 -14.40 12.40
N GLU A 25 10.82 -15.45 12.81
CA GLU A 25 9.88 -16.16 11.94
C GLU A 25 8.75 -15.25 11.46
N MET A 26 8.11 -14.51 12.39
CA MET A 26 7.02 -13.62 12.03
C MET A 26 7.51 -12.44 11.19
N LYS A 27 8.71 -11.91 11.47
CA LYS A 27 9.34 -10.89 10.66
C LYS A 27 9.54 -11.38 9.22
N LEU A 28 10.10 -12.58 9.05
CA LEU A 28 10.33 -13.20 7.74
C LEU A 28 9.00 -13.36 6.97
N ILE A 29 7.97 -13.92 7.61
CA ILE A 29 6.64 -14.10 7.00
C ILE A 29 6.07 -12.76 6.53
N LEU A 30 6.16 -11.71 7.36
CA LEU A 30 5.64 -10.39 7.00
C LEU A 30 6.44 -9.76 5.85
N ASP A 31 7.77 -9.87 5.86
CA ASP A 31 8.64 -9.40 4.78
C ASP A 31 8.26 -10.06 3.46
N THR A 32 8.26 -11.39 3.41
CA THR A 32 7.91 -12.15 2.20
C THR A 32 6.50 -11.83 1.71
N THR A 33 5.52 -11.71 2.62
CA THR A 33 4.14 -11.38 2.23
C THR A 33 4.05 -9.99 1.57
N LEU A 34 4.69 -8.97 2.16
CA LEU A 34 4.66 -7.61 1.63
C LEU A 34 5.43 -7.50 0.31
N ASP A 35 6.56 -8.20 0.19
CA ASP A 35 7.36 -8.24 -1.04
C ASP A 35 6.56 -8.87 -2.19
N THR A 36 5.95 -10.04 -1.97
CA THR A 36 5.09 -10.68 -2.98
C THR A 36 3.89 -9.80 -3.35
N MET A 37 3.29 -9.09 -2.40
CA MET A 37 2.23 -8.12 -2.71
C MET A 37 2.75 -6.94 -3.56
N ALA A 38 3.96 -6.44 -3.27
CA ALA A 38 4.56 -5.36 -4.02
C ALA A 38 4.88 -5.78 -5.46
N GLU A 39 5.40 -7.00 -5.67
CA GLU A 39 5.61 -7.59 -6.99
C GLU A 39 4.29 -7.66 -7.79
N MET A 40 3.25 -8.25 -7.20
CA MET A 40 1.92 -8.34 -7.82
C MET A 40 1.36 -6.95 -8.17
N LEU A 41 1.53 -5.94 -7.32
CA LEU A 41 1.03 -4.57 -7.58
C LEU A 41 1.83 -3.81 -8.64
N THR A 42 3.05 -4.24 -8.97
CA THR A 42 3.96 -3.54 -9.88
C THR A 42 4.05 -4.16 -11.27
N GLU A 43 3.55 -5.39 -11.46
CA GLU A 43 3.46 -6.08 -12.75
C GLU A 43 2.98 -5.15 -13.87
N GLU A 44 3.49 -5.31 -15.09
CA GLU A 44 3.14 -4.50 -16.25
C GLU A 44 1.74 -4.86 -16.80
N ARG A 45 0.72 -4.57 -15.99
CA ARG A 45 -0.69 -4.67 -16.30
C ARG A 45 -1.36 -3.33 -16.07
N SER A 46 -2.34 -3.03 -16.94
CA SER A 46 -3.12 -1.79 -16.87
C SER A 46 -4.06 -1.76 -15.67
N ARG A 47 -4.53 -2.93 -15.23
CA ARG A 47 -5.37 -3.13 -14.05
C ARG A 47 -4.94 -4.37 -13.29
N ILE A 48 -4.85 -4.23 -11.97
CA ILE A 48 -4.54 -5.33 -11.03
C ILE A 48 -5.49 -5.20 -9.85
N ARG A 49 -5.98 -6.33 -9.35
CA ARG A 49 -6.86 -6.38 -8.18
C ARG A 49 -6.43 -7.55 -7.29
N ILE A 50 -6.01 -7.23 -6.08
CA ILE A 50 -5.73 -8.21 -5.01
C ILE A 50 -6.85 -8.08 -3.99
N GLU A 51 -7.63 -9.14 -3.82
CA GLU A 51 -8.76 -9.17 -2.90
C GLU A 51 -8.43 -10.04 -1.68
N LEU A 52 -8.42 -9.42 -0.50
CA LEU A 52 -8.26 -10.10 0.78
C LEU A 52 -9.63 -10.05 1.49
N ARG A 53 -10.39 -11.14 1.38
CA ARG A 53 -11.75 -11.22 1.96
C ARG A 53 -11.72 -10.87 3.45
N ASN A 54 -12.73 -10.13 3.91
CA ASN A 54 -12.86 -9.61 5.29
C ASN A 54 -11.78 -8.61 5.72
N PHE A 55 -10.93 -8.15 4.79
CA PHE A 55 -9.91 -7.14 5.07
C PHE A 55 -10.00 -5.94 4.12
N GLY A 56 -10.09 -6.21 2.81
CA GLY A 56 -10.19 -5.17 1.80
C GLY A 56 -9.59 -5.58 0.46
N VAL A 57 -9.47 -4.58 -0.42
CA VAL A 57 -9.04 -4.76 -1.81
C VAL A 57 -7.97 -3.74 -2.15
N PHE A 58 -6.85 -4.23 -2.69
CA PHE A 58 -5.85 -3.39 -3.37
C PHE A 58 -6.13 -3.38 -4.87
N GLU A 59 -6.16 -2.18 -5.46
CA GLU A 59 -6.54 -2.00 -6.87
C GLU A 59 -5.56 -1.05 -7.56
N VAL A 60 -4.91 -1.54 -8.63
CA VAL A 60 -4.10 -0.72 -9.54
C VAL A 60 -4.97 -0.27 -10.70
N LYS A 61 -5.05 1.05 -10.93
CA LYS A 61 -5.84 1.65 -12.01
C LYS A 61 -5.05 2.73 -12.76
N PRO A 62 -5.31 2.92 -14.06
CA PRO A 62 -4.79 4.08 -14.77
C PRO A 62 -5.46 5.35 -14.21
N ALA A 63 -4.63 6.35 -13.93
CA ALA A 63 -5.06 7.68 -13.53
C ALA A 63 -4.83 8.64 -14.70
N LYS A 64 -5.86 9.43 -15.01
CA LYS A 64 -5.82 10.45 -16.05
C LYS A 64 -4.78 11.52 -15.71
N ALA A 65 -4.21 12.13 -16.76
CA ALA A 65 -3.38 13.31 -16.62
C ALA A 65 -4.16 14.44 -15.92
N LYS A 66 -3.44 15.28 -15.16
CA LYS A 66 -3.98 16.51 -14.62
C LYS A 66 -3.27 17.68 -15.29
N PRO A 67 -3.84 18.25 -16.37
CA PRO A 67 -3.14 19.28 -17.14
C PRO A 67 -3.00 20.60 -16.38
N ARG A 68 -3.88 20.85 -15.40
CA ARG A 68 -3.92 22.07 -14.61
C ARG A 68 -3.85 21.75 -13.11
N ALA A 69 -2.90 20.89 -12.71
CA ALA A 69 -2.61 20.72 -11.29
C ALA A 69 -1.95 22.00 -10.77
N ARG A 70 -1.99 22.25 -9.45
CA ARG A 70 -1.38 23.44 -8.85
C ARG A 70 -0.29 23.05 -7.88
N ASN A 71 0.84 23.76 -7.91
CA ASN A 71 1.84 23.65 -6.87
C ASN A 71 1.27 24.21 -5.55
N PRO A 72 1.14 23.43 -4.47
CA PRO A 72 0.55 23.93 -3.22
C PRO A 72 1.33 25.07 -2.57
N ARG A 73 2.63 25.24 -2.90
CA ARG A 73 3.48 26.30 -2.34
C ARG A 73 3.41 27.60 -3.14
N THR A 74 3.35 27.53 -4.48
CA THR A 74 3.42 28.72 -5.37
C THR A 74 2.12 29.03 -6.10
N ASN A 75 1.14 28.12 -6.06
CA ASN A 75 -0.12 28.18 -6.78
C ASN A 75 -0.03 28.18 -8.32
N GLU A 76 1.17 27.98 -8.88
CA GLU A 76 1.39 27.89 -10.33
C GLU A 76 0.80 26.61 -10.93
N GLU A 77 0.36 26.69 -12.18
CA GLU A 77 -0.16 25.53 -12.91
C GLU A 77 0.99 24.61 -13.33
N VAL A 78 0.85 23.32 -13.03
CA VAL A 78 1.81 22.25 -13.34
C VAL A 78 1.08 21.11 -14.03
N TYR A 79 1.67 20.57 -15.10
CA TYR A 79 1.18 19.39 -15.78
C TYR A 79 1.60 18.11 -15.03
N VAL A 80 0.63 17.25 -14.72
CA VAL A 80 0.89 15.91 -14.16
C VAL A 80 0.54 14.85 -15.21
N PRO A 81 1.50 14.04 -15.68
CA PRO A 81 1.24 13.02 -16.69
C PRO A 81 0.31 11.90 -16.19
N PRO A 82 -0.31 11.13 -17.10
CA PRO A 82 -1.06 9.96 -16.72
C PRO A 82 -0.13 8.92 -16.10
N ARG A 83 -0.60 8.22 -15.07
CA ARG A 83 0.19 7.21 -14.35
C ARG A 83 -0.70 6.12 -13.76
N ARG A 84 -0.10 5.01 -13.33
CA ARG A 84 -0.81 4.02 -12.52
C ARG A 84 -0.90 4.49 -11.06
N LYS A 85 -2.03 4.23 -10.43
CA LYS A 85 -2.25 4.49 -9.00
C LYS A 85 -2.76 3.23 -8.33
N ILE A 86 -2.23 2.96 -7.14
CA ILE A 86 -2.72 1.94 -6.22
C ILE A 86 -3.75 2.59 -5.30
N HIS A 87 -4.86 1.89 -5.06
CA HIS A 87 -5.90 2.30 -4.13
C HIS A 87 -6.24 1.12 -3.22
N PHE A 88 -6.32 1.35 -1.91
CA PHE A 88 -6.84 0.38 -0.95
C PHE A 88 -8.29 0.72 -0.62
N LYS A 89 -9.18 -0.27 -0.68
CA LYS A 89 -10.57 -0.19 -0.22
C LYS A 89 -10.71 -1.11 0.99
N PRO A 90 -11.01 -0.58 2.20
CA PRO A 90 -11.36 -1.44 3.33
C PRO A 90 -12.63 -2.24 3.05
#